data_AF-A0A7L0DZV4-F1
#
_entry.id   AF-A0A7L0DZV4-F1
#
_cell.length_a   1.000
_cell.length_b   1.000
_cell.length_c   1.000
_cell.angle_alpha   90.00
_cell.angle_beta   90.00
_cell.angle_gamma   90.00
#
_symmetry.space_group_name_H-M   'P 1'
#
loop_
_entity.id
_entity.type
_entity.pdbx_description
1 polymer ?
#
loop_
_entity_poly.entity_id
_entity_poly.type
_entity_poly.pdbx_seq_one_letter_code
_entity_poly.pdbx_strand_id
1 'polypeptide(L)'
;PPHGPAGGGRGVMAAPAPCLRSANTGELSEVVFNNRSPRSVLPIWVDFEGRPRSYPVLRPHTGRVMYSYHGHLWLFRDAWTNDGLLVNRQELFVAAPNVSTADITLPVFTLKERCLQVVRSLVKDVDYRKLDIVRSLYEELEDRPDIRKDLQRLSLERSETLSNGTLE
;
A
#
# COMPACT_ATOMS: atom_id res chain seq x y z
N PRO A 1 9.02 59.41 14.51
CA PRO A 1 8.23 58.73 13.45
C PRO A 1 8.82 59.04 12.05
N PRO A 2 8.68 58.20 11.00
CA PRO A 2 7.89 56.96 10.83
C PRO A 2 8.75 55.70 10.47
N HIS A 3 8.44 54.52 11.02
CA HIS A 3 7.71 53.35 10.45
C HIS A 3 8.50 52.36 9.57
N GLY A 4 8.53 51.10 10.02
CA GLY A 4 8.75 49.91 9.19
C GLY A 4 9.30 48.70 9.97
N PRO A 5 8.50 47.67 10.30
CA PRO A 5 8.97 46.51 11.06
C PRO A 5 9.65 45.49 10.13
N ALA A 6 10.83 45.00 10.55
CA ALA A 6 11.44 43.82 9.95
C ALA A 6 10.64 42.58 10.39
N GLY A 7 9.67 42.19 9.56
CA GLY A 7 8.94 40.94 9.70
C GLY A 7 9.89 39.75 9.45
N GLY A 8 10.37 39.15 10.54
CA GLY A 8 10.96 37.82 10.50
C GLY A 8 9.88 36.80 10.19
N GLY A 9 9.65 36.56 8.90
CA GLY A 9 8.86 35.43 8.43
C GLY A 9 9.55 34.15 8.85
N ARG A 10 9.14 33.59 10.00
CA ARG A 10 9.33 32.18 10.31
C ARG A 10 8.75 31.40 9.12
N GLY A 11 9.62 30.90 8.26
CA GLY A 11 9.26 29.85 7.33
C GLY A 11 8.65 28.74 8.16
N VAL A 12 7.33 28.60 8.08
CA VAL A 12 6.64 27.41 8.53
C VAL A 12 7.19 26.33 7.62
N MET A 13 8.23 25.61 8.07
CA MET A 13 8.60 24.36 7.44
C MET A 13 7.33 23.54 7.49
N ALA A 14 6.69 23.35 6.32
CA ALA A 14 5.58 22.44 6.18
C ALA A 14 6.05 21.14 6.84
N ALA A 15 5.37 20.74 7.91
CA ALA A 15 5.65 19.47 8.55
C ALA A 15 5.66 18.41 7.43
N PRO A 16 6.66 17.54 7.36
CA PRO A 16 6.69 16.50 6.34
C PRO A 16 5.34 15.78 6.41
N ALA A 17 4.66 15.67 5.26
CA ALA A 17 3.36 15.02 5.18
C ALA A 17 3.42 13.69 5.96
N PRO A 18 2.40 13.37 6.80
CA PRO A 18 2.47 12.20 7.66
C PRO A 18 2.75 10.98 6.79
N CYS A 19 3.92 10.38 6.90
CA CYS A 19 4.29 9.20 6.14
C CYS A 19 3.91 7.94 6.93
N LEU A 20 3.20 7.03 6.29
CA LEU A 20 2.98 5.69 6.82
C LEU A 20 4.33 4.99 7.03
N ARG A 21 4.59 4.58 8.26
CA ARG A 21 5.81 3.87 8.67
C ARG A 21 5.54 2.99 9.88
N SER A 22 6.35 1.95 10.04
CA SER A 22 6.29 1.10 11.23
C SER A 22 6.76 1.82 12.49
N ALA A 23 6.21 1.45 13.64
CA ALA A 23 6.77 1.82 14.94
C ALA A 23 7.94 0.88 15.31
N ASN A 24 8.96 1.42 15.98
CA ASN A 24 10.10 0.64 16.48
C ASN A 24 9.95 0.39 17.99
N THR A 25 9.00 -0.47 18.36
CA THR A 25 8.68 -0.78 19.77
C THR A 25 9.63 -1.80 20.39
N GLY A 26 10.23 -2.68 19.57
CA GLY A 26 11.03 -3.83 20.03
C GLY A 26 10.21 -4.99 20.60
N GLU A 27 8.89 -4.87 20.67
CA GLU A 27 7.98 -5.89 21.19
C GLU A 27 7.67 -6.91 20.10
N LEU A 28 8.10 -8.17 20.28
CA LEU A 28 7.87 -9.24 19.31
C LEU A 28 6.37 -9.51 19.14
N SER A 29 5.94 -9.67 17.90
CA SER A 29 4.59 -10.06 17.53
C SER A 29 4.67 -11.18 16.49
N GLU A 30 4.31 -12.39 16.89
CA GLU A 30 4.23 -13.54 16.00
C GLU A 30 2.89 -13.52 15.26
N VAL A 31 2.95 -13.47 13.92
CA VAL A 31 1.78 -13.40 13.06
C VAL A 31 1.86 -14.49 12.00
N VAL A 32 0.76 -15.21 11.78
CA VAL A 32 0.64 -16.15 10.67
C VAL A 32 0.06 -15.44 9.46
N PHE A 33 0.84 -15.32 8.38
CA PHE A 33 0.38 -14.82 7.10
C PHE A 33 -0.26 -15.95 6.32
N ASN A 34 -1.58 -15.90 6.15
CA ASN A 34 -2.37 -16.90 5.44
C ASN A 34 -2.75 -16.37 4.06
N ASN A 35 -2.08 -16.86 3.03
CA ASN A 35 -2.50 -16.55 1.67
C ASN A 35 -3.75 -17.39 1.31
N ARG A 36 -4.93 -16.79 1.43
CA ARG A 36 -6.21 -17.39 1.03
C ARG A 36 -6.61 -17.03 -0.41
N SER A 37 -5.70 -16.42 -1.15
CA SER A 37 -5.91 -16.01 -2.55
C SER A 37 -5.30 -17.02 -3.52
N PRO A 38 -5.75 -17.04 -4.79
CA PRO A 38 -5.11 -17.81 -5.84
C PRO A 38 -3.81 -17.17 -6.36
N ARG A 39 -3.41 -15.99 -5.86
CA ARG A 39 -2.22 -15.27 -6.32
C ARG A 39 -0.97 -15.72 -5.57
N SER A 40 0.19 -15.59 -6.21
CA SER A 40 1.47 -15.63 -5.50
C SER A 40 1.64 -14.27 -4.81
N VAL A 41 1.73 -14.26 -3.48
CA VAL A 41 1.69 -13.02 -2.70
C VAL A 41 3.08 -12.60 -2.29
N LEU A 42 3.43 -11.34 -2.53
CA LEU A 42 4.62 -10.67 -2.05
C LEU A 42 4.26 -9.81 -0.81
N PRO A 43 4.65 -10.23 0.40
CA PRO A 43 4.50 -9.41 1.59
C PRO A 43 5.47 -8.24 1.54
N ILE A 44 4.99 -7.04 1.88
CA ILE A 44 5.78 -5.82 1.93
C ILE A 44 5.67 -5.22 3.33
N TRP A 45 6.81 -5.12 4.01
CA TRP A 45 6.93 -4.37 5.26
C TRP A 45 7.23 -2.91 4.94
N VAL A 46 6.52 -1.98 5.58
CA VAL A 46 6.85 -0.55 5.48
C VAL A 46 7.80 -0.23 6.63
N ASP A 47 9.08 0.00 6.34
CA ASP A 47 10.11 0.16 7.37
C ASP A 47 9.93 1.44 8.21
N PHE A 48 10.86 1.68 9.13
CA PHE A 48 10.82 2.83 10.03
C PHE A 48 10.98 4.17 9.30
N GLU A 49 11.52 4.17 8.08
CA GLU A 49 11.61 5.36 7.22
C GLU A 49 10.44 5.47 6.24
N GLY A 50 9.46 4.57 6.31
CA GLY A 50 8.31 4.54 5.39
C GLY A 50 8.60 3.90 4.04
N ARG A 51 9.72 3.18 3.89
CA ARG A 51 10.15 2.57 2.64
C ARG A 51 9.66 1.11 2.56
N PRO A 52 9.16 0.66 1.40
CA PRO A 52 8.71 -0.72 1.24
C PRO A 52 9.89 -1.69 1.19
N ARG A 53 9.82 -2.76 1.98
CA ARG A 53 10.77 -3.86 2.05
C ARG A 53 10.07 -5.18 1.72
N SER A 54 10.54 -5.83 0.66
CA SER A 54 9.94 -7.08 0.19
C SER A 54 10.42 -8.28 1.00
N TYR A 55 9.49 -9.16 1.31
CA TYR A 55 9.74 -10.45 1.94
C TYR A 55 9.51 -11.59 0.96
N PRO A 56 9.95 -12.82 1.27
CA PRO A 56 9.81 -13.93 0.33
C PRO A 56 8.34 -14.23 0.01
N VAL A 57 8.10 -14.60 -1.24
CA VAL A 57 6.76 -14.86 -1.79
C VAL A 57 6.08 -16.03 -1.08
N LEU A 58 4.80 -15.83 -0.76
CA LEU A 58 3.88 -16.85 -0.27
C LEU A 58 3.16 -17.48 -1.47
N ARG A 59 3.17 -18.82 -1.51
CA ARG A 59 2.46 -19.56 -2.56
C ARG A 59 0.94 -19.44 -2.36
N PRO A 60 0.13 -19.59 -3.43
CA PRO A 60 -1.32 -19.66 -3.31
C PRO A 60 -1.76 -20.68 -2.26
N HIS A 61 -2.75 -20.34 -1.44
CA HIS A 61 -3.35 -21.24 -0.45
C HIS A 61 -2.36 -21.80 0.58
N THR A 62 -1.34 -21.03 0.96
CA THR A 62 -0.34 -21.41 1.99
C THR A 62 -0.27 -20.41 3.14
N GLY A 63 0.14 -20.91 4.31
CA GLY A 63 0.42 -20.10 5.50
C GLY A 63 1.92 -20.04 5.80
N ARG A 64 2.37 -18.94 6.42
CA ARG A 64 3.73 -18.81 6.96
C ARG A 64 3.72 -18.03 8.26
N VAL A 65 4.40 -18.57 9.28
CA VAL A 65 4.71 -17.84 10.51
C VAL A 65 5.72 -16.74 10.20
N MET A 66 5.42 -15.52 10.64
CA MET A 66 6.23 -14.33 10.48
C MET A 66 6.51 -13.72 11.85
N TYR A 67 7.79 -13.54 12.15
CA TYR A 67 8.23 -12.78 13.31
C TYR A 67 8.24 -11.30 12.94
N SER A 68 7.19 -10.60 13.36
CA SER A 68 7.05 -9.15 13.23
C SER A 68 7.22 -8.49 14.59
N TYR A 69 7.02 -7.17 14.67
CA TYR A 69 7.01 -6.43 15.92
C TYR A 69 5.75 -5.57 16.02
N HIS A 70 5.31 -5.28 17.25
CA HIS A 70 4.14 -4.46 17.51
C HIS A 70 4.27 -3.09 16.83
N GLY A 71 3.24 -2.71 16.08
CA GLY A 71 3.20 -1.46 15.30
C GLY A 71 3.87 -1.55 13.92
N HIS A 72 4.34 -2.72 13.50
CA HIS A 72 4.82 -2.93 12.14
C HIS A 72 3.67 -2.91 11.13
N LEU A 73 3.87 -2.17 10.03
CA LEU A 73 2.93 -2.03 8.93
C LEU A 73 3.27 -2.99 7.79
N TRP A 74 2.26 -3.71 7.33
CA TRP A 74 2.35 -4.66 6.24
C TRP A 74 1.27 -4.39 5.20
N LEU A 75 1.61 -4.60 3.93
CA LEU A 75 0.68 -4.69 2.82
C LEU A 75 1.09 -5.85 1.91
N PHE A 76 0.15 -6.33 1.10
CA PHE A 76 0.32 -7.57 0.35
C PHE A 76 0.03 -7.32 -1.13
N ARG A 77 0.93 -7.79 -1.99
CA ARG A 77 0.88 -7.57 -3.44
C ARG A 77 0.90 -8.87 -4.20
N ASP A 78 0.34 -8.87 -5.40
CA ASP A 78 0.66 -9.93 -6.36
C ASP A 78 2.15 -9.81 -6.70
N ALA A 79 2.88 -10.92 -6.59
CA ALA A 79 4.32 -10.94 -6.75
C ALA A 79 4.81 -10.57 -8.15
N TRP A 80 3.93 -10.62 -9.15
CA TRP A 80 4.28 -10.40 -10.55
C TRP A 80 3.68 -9.11 -11.12
N THR A 81 2.48 -8.73 -10.67
CA THR A 81 1.77 -7.57 -11.20
C THR A 81 1.73 -6.36 -10.25
N ASN A 82 2.14 -6.53 -8.99
CA ASN A 82 1.94 -5.56 -7.92
C ASN A 82 0.47 -5.20 -7.64
N ASP A 83 -0.50 -5.97 -8.16
CA ASP A 83 -1.91 -5.79 -7.82
C ASP A 83 -2.09 -5.83 -6.29
N GLY A 84 -2.85 -4.88 -5.73
CA GLY A 84 -3.14 -4.85 -4.31
C GLY A 84 -3.98 -6.05 -3.86
N LEU A 85 -3.57 -6.70 -2.77
CA LEU A 85 -4.42 -7.65 -2.04
C LEU A 85 -4.86 -7.05 -0.71
N LEU A 86 -5.97 -7.57 -0.20
CA LEU A 86 -6.46 -7.22 1.12
C LEU A 86 -5.90 -8.18 2.15
N VAL A 87 -5.71 -7.69 3.36
CA VAL A 87 -5.38 -8.44 4.56
C VAL A 87 -6.44 -8.14 5.62
N ASN A 88 -7.11 -9.18 6.12
CA ASN A 88 -8.22 -9.02 7.06
C ASN A 88 -9.27 -8.00 6.56
N ARG A 89 -9.51 -7.97 5.23
CA ARG A 89 -10.42 -7.04 4.52
C ARG A 89 -9.96 -5.56 4.49
N GLN A 90 -8.71 -5.28 4.80
CA GLN A 90 -8.11 -3.94 4.76
C GLN A 90 -6.88 -3.93 3.84
N GLU A 91 -6.43 -2.75 3.42
CA GLU A 91 -5.22 -2.62 2.57
C GLU A 91 -3.91 -2.70 3.39
N LEU A 92 -3.99 -2.36 4.69
CA LEU A 92 -2.87 -2.39 5.63
C LEU A 92 -3.16 -3.33 6.79
N PHE A 93 -2.11 -4.02 7.22
CA PHE A 93 -2.10 -4.80 8.45
C PHE A 93 -1.11 -4.18 9.43
N VAL A 94 -1.56 -4.01 10.68
CA VAL A 94 -0.71 -3.59 11.80
C VAL A 94 -0.49 -4.79 12.69
N ALA A 95 0.77 -5.19 12.88
CA ALA A 95 1.10 -6.24 13.83
C ALA A 95 0.81 -5.76 15.27
N ALA A 96 0.07 -6.55 16.04
CA ALA A 96 -0.34 -6.22 17.40
C ALA A 96 -0.38 -7.49 18.28
N PRO A 97 -0.23 -7.37 19.61
CA PRO A 97 -0.18 -8.53 20.50
C PRO A 97 -1.42 -9.42 20.46
N ASN A 98 -2.59 -8.84 20.17
CA ASN A 98 -3.88 -9.52 20.09
C ASN A 98 -4.24 -10.01 18.68
N VAL A 99 -3.37 -9.82 17.69
CA VAL A 99 -3.62 -10.19 16.29
C VAL A 99 -2.58 -11.19 15.84
N SER A 100 -2.96 -12.47 15.85
CA SER A 100 -2.08 -13.59 15.50
C SER A 100 -2.16 -14.01 14.02
N THR A 101 -3.12 -13.48 13.25
CA THR A 101 -3.35 -13.90 11.86
C THR A 101 -3.56 -12.73 10.90
N ALA A 102 -2.94 -12.84 9.74
CA ALA A 102 -3.13 -11.96 8.59
C ALA A 102 -3.69 -12.80 7.43
N ASP A 103 -5.02 -12.77 7.26
CA ASP A 103 -5.71 -13.49 6.18
C ASP A 103 -5.71 -12.63 4.91
N ILE A 104 -4.92 -13.06 3.93
CA ILE A 104 -4.71 -12.33 2.67
C ILE A 104 -5.68 -12.84 1.62
N THR A 105 -6.48 -11.94 1.06
CA THR A 105 -7.57 -12.25 0.13
C THR A 105 -7.52 -11.36 -1.11
N LEU A 106 -8.05 -11.87 -2.22
CA LEU A 106 -8.27 -11.06 -3.42
C LEU A 106 -9.38 -10.03 -3.13
N PRO A 107 -9.20 -8.73 -3.43
CA PRO A 107 -10.30 -7.78 -3.37
C PRO A 107 -11.33 -8.07 -4.47
N VAL A 108 -12.53 -7.55 -4.28
CA VAL A 108 -13.50 -7.42 -5.37
C VAL A 108 -13.07 -6.23 -6.23
N PHE A 109 -12.25 -6.50 -7.24
CA PHE A 109 -11.86 -5.47 -8.20
C PHE A 109 -13.09 -4.95 -8.95
N THR A 110 -13.05 -3.67 -9.33
CA THR A 110 -14.00 -3.16 -10.32
C THR A 110 -13.83 -3.95 -11.63
N LEU A 111 -14.90 -4.06 -12.42
CA LEU A 111 -14.82 -4.74 -13.72
C LEU A 111 -13.73 -4.10 -14.61
N LYS A 112 -13.61 -2.77 -14.56
CA LYS A 112 -12.58 -2.01 -15.28
C LYS A 112 -11.17 -2.45 -14.88
N GLU A 113 -10.86 -2.44 -13.58
CA GLU A 113 -9.54 -2.83 -13.09
C GLU A 113 -9.22 -4.30 -13.43
N ARG A 114 -10.22 -5.18 -13.31
CA ARG A 114 -10.04 -6.58 -13.67
C ARG A 114 -9.76 -6.75 -15.16
N CYS A 115 -10.43 -6.01 -16.04
CA CYS A 115 -10.15 -6.02 -17.47
C CYS A 115 -8.73 -5.51 -17.77
N LEU A 116 -8.29 -4.42 -17.13
CA LEU A 116 -6.92 -3.90 -17.27
C LEU A 116 -5.88 -4.96 -16.88
N GLN A 117 -6.07 -5.66 -15.76
CA GLN A 117 -5.20 -6.75 -15.33
C GLN A 117 -5.11 -7.87 -16.37
N VAL A 118 -6.24 -8.25 -16.97
CA VAL A 118 -6.26 -9.30 -18.01
C VAL A 118 -5.54 -8.82 -19.27
N VAL A 119 -5.83 -7.61 -19.76
CA VAL A 119 -5.17 -7.06 -20.95
C VAL A 119 -3.65 -6.96 -20.75
N ARG A 120 -3.19 -6.47 -19.60
CA ARG A 120 -1.74 -6.39 -19.25
C ARG A 120 -1.05 -7.76 -19.23
N SER A 121 -1.79 -8.84 -18.97
CA SER A 121 -1.25 -10.22 -19.00
C SER A 121 -1.16 -10.82 -20.40
N LEU A 122 -1.93 -10.30 -21.36
CA LEU A 122 -2.04 -10.84 -22.71
C LEU A 122 -1.29 -10.00 -23.75
N VAL A 123 -1.11 -8.70 -23.49
CA VAL A 123 -0.55 -7.73 -24.44
C VAL A 123 0.72 -7.13 -23.84
N LYS A 124 1.78 -7.02 -24.64
CA LYS A 124 3.02 -6.36 -24.22
C LYS A 124 2.82 -4.85 -24.13
N ASP A 125 3.57 -4.21 -23.24
CA ASP A 125 3.47 -2.76 -22.99
C ASP A 125 3.63 -1.92 -24.26
N VAL A 126 4.56 -2.32 -25.13
CA VAL A 126 4.85 -1.64 -26.41
C VAL A 126 3.70 -1.71 -27.42
N ASP A 127 2.73 -2.61 -27.20
CA ASP A 127 1.62 -2.88 -28.10
C ASP A 127 0.28 -2.31 -27.59
N TYR A 128 0.21 -1.74 -26.37
CA TYR A 128 -1.06 -1.19 -25.85
C TYR A 128 -1.71 -0.16 -26.77
N ARG A 129 -0.90 0.73 -27.37
CA ARG A 129 -1.38 1.78 -28.29
C ARG A 129 -1.79 1.27 -29.68
N LYS A 130 -1.67 -0.03 -29.94
CA LYS A 130 -2.14 -0.69 -31.17
C LYS A 130 -3.52 -1.32 -31.00
N LEU A 131 -4.03 -1.41 -29.76
CA LEU A 131 -5.36 -1.95 -29.48
C LEU A 131 -6.44 -1.00 -30.01
N ASP A 132 -7.50 -1.52 -30.61
CA ASP A 132 -8.62 -0.72 -31.08
C ASP A 132 -9.58 -0.36 -29.94
N ILE A 133 -9.13 0.52 -29.04
CA ILE A 133 -9.87 0.97 -27.85
C ILE A 133 -9.79 2.49 -27.68
N VAL A 134 -10.63 3.04 -26.80
CA VAL A 134 -10.66 4.48 -26.52
C VAL A 134 -9.32 4.94 -25.95
N ARG A 135 -8.85 6.12 -26.39
CA ARG A 135 -7.52 6.65 -26.07
C ARG A 135 -7.21 6.72 -24.58
N SER A 136 -8.20 7.07 -23.75
CA SER A 136 -8.03 7.15 -22.30
C SER A 136 -7.61 5.82 -21.69
N LEU A 137 -8.02 4.69 -22.28
CA LEU A 137 -7.66 3.36 -21.77
C LEU A 137 -6.20 3.00 -22.03
N TYR A 138 -5.50 3.66 -22.98
CA TYR A 138 -4.06 3.44 -23.14
C TYR A 138 -3.29 3.94 -21.91
N GLU A 139 -3.62 5.15 -21.44
CA GLU A 139 -3.00 5.75 -20.26
C GLU A 139 -3.27 4.87 -19.02
N GLU A 140 -4.48 4.33 -18.92
CA GLU A 140 -4.84 3.43 -17.83
C GLU A 140 -4.11 2.07 -17.92
N LEU A 141 -3.92 1.50 -19.11
CA LEU A 141 -3.13 0.28 -19.27
C LEU A 141 -1.66 0.51 -18.90
N GLU A 142 -1.11 1.65 -19.30
CA GLU A 142 0.25 2.10 -19.02
C GLU A 142 0.48 2.37 -17.51
N ASP A 143 -0.53 2.86 -16.80
CA ASP A 143 -0.46 3.15 -15.36
C ASP A 143 -0.60 1.89 -14.49
N ARG A 144 0.50 1.15 -14.36
CA ARG A 144 0.56 -0.09 -13.56
C ARG A 144 0.44 0.15 -12.04
N PRO A 145 -0.03 -0.86 -11.29
CA PRO A 145 -0.01 -0.83 -9.83
C PRO A 145 1.39 -0.54 -9.28
N ASP A 146 1.49 0.46 -8.41
CA ASP A 146 2.75 0.89 -7.80
C ASP A 146 2.61 1.05 -6.28
N ILE A 147 3.51 0.40 -5.54
CA ILE A 147 3.47 0.35 -4.08
C ILE A 147 3.64 1.76 -3.48
N ARG A 148 4.46 2.62 -4.08
CA ARG A 148 4.73 3.96 -3.54
C ARG A 148 3.53 4.88 -3.75
N LYS A 149 2.90 4.83 -4.91
CA LYS A 149 1.65 5.56 -5.19
C LYS A 149 0.58 5.19 -4.17
N ASP A 150 0.41 3.91 -3.90
CA ASP A 150 -0.58 3.44 -2.92
C ASP A 150 -0.22 3.86 -1.49
N LEU A 151 1.05 3.76 -1.09
CA LEU A 151 1.48 4.24 0.23
C LEU A 151 1.22 5.74 0.40
N GLN A 152 1.43 6.55 -0.64
CA GLN A 152 1.13 7.98 -0.62
C GLN A 152 -0.38 8.23 -0.48
N ARG A 153 -1.21 7.53 -1.28
CA ARG A 153 -2.68 7.60 -1.22
C ARG A 153 -3.17 7.25 0.19
N LEU A 154 -2.76 6.11 0.73
CA LEU A 154 -3.13 5.65 2.07
C LEU A 154 -2.69 6.63 3.17
N SER A 155 -1.52 7.26 3.01
CA SER A 155 -1.04 8.31 3.92
C SER A 155 -1.97 9.52 3.95
N LEU A 156 -2.45 9.93 2.78
CA LEU A 156 -3.35 11.07 2.64
C LEU A 156 -4.72 10.75 3.25
N GLU A 157 -5.32 9.61 2.89
CA GLU A 157 -6.60 9.14 3.44
C GLU A 157 -6.57 9.06 4.97
N ARG A 158 -5.45 8.57 5.55
CA ARG A 158 -5.25 8.53 7.00
C ARG A 158 -5.15 9.92 7.62
N SER A 159 -4.50 10.87 6.94
CA SER A 159 -4.35 12.24 7.43
C SER A 159 -5.67 13.00 7.41
N GLU A 160 -6.48 12.79 6.37
CA GLU A 160 -7.82 13.37 6.23
C GLU A 160 -8.78 12.84 7.29
N THR A 161 -8.79 11.53 7.54
CA THR A 161 -9.62 10.92 8.60
C THR A 161 -9.26 11.41 10.00
N LEU A 162 -7.96 11.61 10.28
CA LEU A 162 -7.49 12.23 11.53
C LEU A 162 -7.90 13.70 11.63
N SER A 163 -7.79 14.47 10.55
CA SER A 163 -8.18 15.89 10.51
C SER A 163 -9.70 16.07 10.65
N ASN A 164 -10.49 15.11 10.17
CA ASN A 164 -11.95 15.16 10.21
C ASN A 164 -12.53 14.60 11.54
N GLY A 165 -11.68 14.25 12.51
CA GLY A 165 -12.11 13.90 13.88
C GLY A 165 -12.98 12.64 13.98
N THR A 166 -12.78 11.64 13.12
CA THR A 166 -13.65 10.45 13.05
C THR A 166 -13.01 9.16 13.61
N LEU A 167 -12.10 9.28 14.57
CA LEU A 167 -11.61 8.13 15.35
C LEU A 167 -11.81 8.43 16.84
N GLU A 168 -12.97 8.01 17.36
CA GLU A 168 -13.12 7.65 18.78
C GLU A 168 -12.57 6.23 19.02
#